data_AF-A0A363NV57-F1
#
_entry.id   AF-A0A363NV57-F1
#
_cell.length_a   1.000
_cell.length_b   1.000
_cell.length_c   1.000
_cell.angle_alpha   90.00
_cell.angle_beta   90.00
_cell.angle_gamma   90.00
#
_symmetry.space_group_name_H-M   'P 1'
#
loop_
_entity.id
_entity.type
_entity.pdbx_description
1 polymer ?
#
loop_
_entity_poly.entity_id
_entity_poly.type
_entity_poly.pdbx_seq_one_letter_code
_entity_poly.pdbx_strand_id
1 'polypeptide(L)'
;MGFLNNIFGKKENKKDSIQDFWNWFTKNEQAFFQTVKNSDDIDQNFFSKLSPRIDALRKELYFLTGMYNDNTAELVITPDGVVKNIAFVEALVDAAPPLPNWKFTALKPAIEDMEKFKITMYGFSFDINTMYFYPIEHRYRPDDVDIIIVHPDYTEENKANIAHGVEIFLDNYIGELNSIITIDNLNVTSSQQATGELIPLNKLKDYLIWREKEFIEKYTDIRHEIENDSYAAFEGVMENDLPILAIINTTLLDWDGKASHPWIVTLRINYDGTATNGMPDQKTYDLMDKFEDELMASLPHDIGYLNIGRETADNLREVYLACTEFRKSSQTIDQLITQYQNQLQIDYTIYKDKYWKSFERFNRTVE
;
A
#
# COMPACT_ATOMS: atom_id res chain seq x y z
N MET A 1 12.13 0.47 24.34
CA MET A 1 12.38 -0.39 25.51
C MET A 1 11.37 -1.52 25.53
N GLY A 2 11.82 -2.77 25.68
CA GLY A 2 11.08 -3.86 26.34
C GLY A 2 9.93 -4.49 25.54
N PHE A 3 10.15 -5.52 24.72
CA PHE A 3 10.26 -6.95 25.06
C PHE A 3 8.91 -7.71 25.12
N LEU A 4 8.71 -8.51 24.06
CA LEU A 4 8.26 -9.92 24.01
C LEU A 4 6.80 -10.36 24.21
N ASN A 5 6.49 -11.29 23.28
CA ASN A 5 5.68 -12.51 23.38
C ASN A 5 4.17 -12.43 23.13
N ASN A 6 3.82 -12.83 21.90
CA ASN A 6 2.71 -13.75 21.69
C ASN A 6 3.16 -14.92 20.80
N ILE A 7 3.99 -15.78 21.37
CA ILE A 7 4.14 -17.17 20.92
C ILE A 7 3.07 -17.97 21.65
N PHE A 8 1.88 -18.04 21.06
CA PHE A 8 0.94 -19.14 21.23
C PHE A 8 0.13 -19.18 19.95
N GLY A 9 0.25 -20.28 19.21
CA GLY A 9 -0.53 -20.54 18.00
C GLY A 9 -2.01 -20.34 18.29
N LYS A 10 -2.55 -19.18 17.91
CA LYS A 10 -3.96 -19.07 17.64
C LYS A 10 -4.20 -20.05 16.50
N LYS A 11 -5.04 -21.06 16.74
CA LYS A 11 -5.70 -21.78 15.64
C LYS A 11 -6.13 -20.71 14.65
N GLU A 12 -5.53 -20.69 13.47
CA GLU A 12 -5.93 -19.77 12.43
C GLU A 12 -7.44 -19.99 12.25
N ASN A 13 -8.22 -18.98 12.63
CA ASN A 13 -9.63 -18.97 12.28
C ASN A 13 -9.65 -19.11 10.77
N LYS A 14 -10.36 -20.13 10.28
CA LYS A 14 -10.56 -20.38 8.86
C LYS A 14 -10.84 -19.03 8.18
N LYS A 15 -10.01 -18.62 7.23
CA LYS A 15 -10.25 -17.40 6.44
C LYS A 15 -11.64 -17.55 5.80
N ASP A 16 -12.53 -16.60 6.09
CA ASP A 16 -13.85 -16.57 5.46
C ASP A 16 -13.63 -16.32 3.95
N SER A 17 -14.43 -16.95 3.09
CA SER A 17 -14.41 -16.61 1.66
C SER A 17 -15.21 -15.32 1.41
N ILE A 18 -14.91 -14.61 0.32
CA ILE A 18 -15.71 -13.45 -0.13
C ILE A 18 -17.20 -13.84 -0.24
N GLN A 19 -17.50 -15.04 -0.74
CA GLN A 19 -18.86 -15.54 -0.86
C GLN A 19 -19.52 -15.76 0.51
N ASP A 20 -18.79 -16.31 1.49
CA ASP A 20 -19.30 -16.52 2.85
C ASP A 20 -19.62 -15.19 3.53
N PHE A 21 -18.76 -14.18 3.35
CA PHE A 21 -18.98 -12.83 3.83
C PHE A 21 -20.27 -12.22 3.27
N TRP A 22 -20.45 -12.24 1.94
CA TRP A 22 -21.65 -11.67 1.33
C TRP A 22 -22.94 -12.44 1.63
N ASN A 23 -22.86 -13.76 1.74
CA ASN A 23 -23.98 -14.58 2.19
C ASN A 23 -24.39 -14.24 3.63
N TRP A 24 -23.41 -13.96 4.50
CA TRP A 24 -23.67 -13.49 5.85
C TRP A 24 -24.24 -12.07 5.85
N PHE A 25 -23.68 -11.14 5.08
CA PHE A 25 -24.15 -9.76 5.01
C PHE A 25 -25.61 -9.70 4.55
N THR A 26 -25.94 -10.43 3.48
CA THR A 26 -27.31 -10.51 2.91
C THR A 26 -28.34 -10.96 3.95
N LYS A 27 -27.98 -11.88 4.85
CA LYS A 27 -28.89 -12.34 5.93
C LYS A 27 -29.16 -11.27 6.98
N ASN A 28 -28.28 -10.28 7.11
CA ASN A 28 -28.33 -9.24 8.15
C ASN A 28 -28.65 -7.85 7.59
N GLU A 29 -28.71 -7.70 6.26
CA GLU A 29 -28.74 -6.40 5.57
C GLU A 29 -29.87 -5.49 6.03
N GLN A 30 -31.06 -6.04 6.29
CA GLN A 30 -32.21 -5.26 6.74
C GLN A 30 -31.99 -4.67 8.13
N ALA A 31 -31.48 -5.48 9.06
CA ALA A 31 -31.18 -5.03 10.42
C ALA A 31 -30.08 -3.96 10.40
N PHE A 32 -29.03 -4.20 9.62
CA PHE A 32 -27.96 -3.24 9.41
C PHE A 32 -28.47 -1.93 8.82
N PHE A 33 -29.35 -1.99 7.81
CA PHE A 33 -29.88 -0.80 7.17
C PHE A 33 -30.69 0.04 8.17
N GLN A 34 -31.52 -0.59 9.01
CA GLN A 34 -32.24 0.12 10.06
C GLN A 34 -31.31 0.74 11.11
N THR A 35 -30.24 0.03 11.50
CA THR A 35 -29.22 0.58 12.40
C THR A 35 -28.55 1.82 11.82
N VAL A 36 -28.11 1.76 10.55
CA VAL A 36 -27.45 2.91 9.89
C VAL A 36 -28.43 4.06 9.68
N LYS A 37 -29.68 3.78 9.25
CA LYS A 37 -30.69 4.81 9.00
C LYS A 37 -31.14 5.56 10.25
N ASN A 38 -31.25 4.85 11.37
CA ASN A 38 -31.74 5.43 12.62
C ASN A 38 -30.62 5.90 13.56
N SER A 39 -29.35 5.66 13.19
CA SER A 39 -28.17 5.90 14.03
C SER A 39 -28.29 5.23 15.42
N ASP A 40 -28.91 4.05 15.47
CA ASP A 40 -29.26 3.35 16.72
C ASP A 40 -28.14 2.43 17.19
N ASP A 41 -27.31 2.91 18.11
CA ASP A 41 -26.17 2.19 18.69
C ASP A 41 -25.34 1.46 17.61
N ILE A 42 -24.87 2.25 16.63
CA ILE A 42 -24.18 1.74 15.43
C ILE A 42 -22.93 0.94 15.78
N ASP A 43 -22.26 1.31 16.87
CA ASP A 43 -21.09 0.62 17.39
C ASP A 43 -21.44 -0.82 17.77
N GLN A 44 -22.47 -1.02 18.60
CA GLN A 44 -22.88 -2.36 19.03
C GLN A 44 -23.59 -3.11 17.91
N ASN A 45 -24.49 -2.46 17.17
CA ASN A 45 -25.41 -3.14 16.27
C ASN A 45 -24.87 -3.40 14.87
N PHE A 46 -23.85 -2.65 14.44
CA PHE A 46 -23.23 -2.78 13.13
C PHE A 46 -21.71 -3.03 13.24
N PHE A 47 -20.93 -2.11 13.81
CA PHE A 47 -19.46 -2.22 13.83
C PHE A 47 -18.95 -3.47 14.53
N SER A 48 -19.43 -3.76 15.75
CA SER A 48 -19.00 -4.93 16.51
C SER A 48 -19.27 -6.27 15.81
N LYS A 49 -20.27 -6.31 14.91
CA LYS A 49 -20.64 -7.50 14.13
C LYS A 49 -19.87 -7.59 12.82
N LEU A 50 -19.59 -6.45 12.18
CA LEU A 50 -18.90 -6.39 10.90
C LEU A 50 -17.38 -6.54 11.04
N SER A 51 -16.75 -5.92 12.05
CA SER A 51 -15.30 -5.95 12.21
C SER A 51 -14.71 -7.36 12.22
N PRO A 52 -15.23 -8.32 13.03
CA PRO A 52 -14.71 -9.69 13.03
C PRO A 52 -14.83 -10.41 11.68
N ARG A 53 -15.82 -10.04 10.85
CA ARG A 53 -16.04 -10.62 9.52
C ARG A 53 -15.06 -10.06 8.49
N ILE A 54 -14.81 -8.76 8.54
CA ILE A 54 -13.77 -8.12 7.73
C ILE A 54 -12.39 -8.66 8.12
N ASP A 55 -12.10 -8.76 9.41
CA ASP A 55 -10.86 -9.31 9.96
C ASP A 55 -10.58 -10.77 9.57
N ALA A 56 -11.64 -11.54 9.28
CA ALA A 56 -11.57 -12.94 8.87
C ALA A 56 -11.32 -13.09 7.36
N LEU A 57 -11.65 -12.08 6.55
CA LEU A 57 -11.32 -12.04 5.13
C LEU A 57 -9.82 -11.77 4.94
N ARG A 58 -9.34 -10.67 5.53
CA ARG A 58 -7.97 -10.17 5.36
C ARG A 58 -7.67 -9.12 6.42
N LYS A 59 -6.41 -9.10 6.88
CA LYS A 59 -5.91 -8.09 7.84
C LYS A 59 -5.71 -6.74 7.15
N GLU A 60 -5.74 -5.68 7.95
CA GLU A 60 -5.52 -4.31 7.47
C GLU A 60 -6.59 -3.89 6.45
N LEU A 61 -7.84 -4.24 6.76
CA LEU A 61 -9.02 -3.75 6.09
C LEU A 61 -9.88 -2.99 7.08
N TYR A 62 -10.37 -1.84 6.66
CA TYR A 62 -11.22 -0.94 7.44
C TYR A 62 -12.48 -0.64 6.64
N PHE A 63 -13.45 0.00 7.29
CA PHE A 63 -14.70 0.34 6.63
C PHE A 63 -15.36 1.56 7.25
N LEU A 64 -16.21 2.20 6.46
CA LEU A 64 -17.05 3.33 6.83
C LEU A 64 -18.49 3.02 6.42
N THR A 65 -19.47 3.53 7.16
CA THR A 65 -20.87 3.42 6.76
C THR A 65 -21.66 4.68 7.08
N GLY A 66 -22.69 4.93 6.29
CA GLY A 66 -23.61 6.04 6.48
C GLY A 66 -24.75 5.97 5.46
N MET A 67 -25.72 6.87 5.57
CA MET A 67 -26.76 7.01 4.56
C MET A 67 -26.18 7.73 3.33
N TYR A 68 -26.26 7.08 2.16
CA TYR A 68 -25.93 7.69 0.87
C TYR A 68 -27.05 8.63 0.39
N ASN A 69 -28.29 8.23 0.66
CA ASN A 69 -29.50 9.04 0.48
C ASN A 69 -30.60 8.54 1.42
N ASP A 70 -31.82 9.06 1.33
CA ASP A 70 -32.95 8.72 2.23
C ASP A 70 -33.32 7.22 2.28
N ASN A 71 -32.96 6.45 1.25
CA ASN A 71 -33.39 5.06 1.06
C ASN A 71 -32.24 4.06 0.89
N THR A 72 -30.99 4.53 0.78
CA THR A 72 -29.81 3.70 0.52
C THR A 72 -28.71 4.03 1.53
N ALA A 73 -28.26 3.02 2.27
CA ALA A 73 -27.03 3.08 3.06
C ALA A 73 -25.84 2.72 2.19
N GLU A 74 -24.67 3.24 2.52
CA GLU A 74 -23.41 2.88 1.89
C GLU A 74 -22.48 2.21 2.89
N LEU A 75 -21.81 1.16 2.44
CA LEU A 75 -20.67 0.55 3.11
C LEU A 75 -19.45 0.72 2.20
N VAL A 76 -18.50 1.53 2.66
CA VAL A 76 -17.19 1.69 2.04
C VAL A 76 -16.24 0.73 2.73
N ILE A 77 -15.54 -0.12 1.97
CA ILE A 77 -14.46 -0.96 2.47
C ILE A 77 -13.16 -0.41 1.91
N THR A 78 -12.16 -0.22 2.76
CA THR A 78 -10.93 0.50 2.42
C THR A 78 -9.71 -0.23 2.98
N PRO A 79 -8.60 -0.32 2.22
CA PRO A 79 -7.32 -0.83 2.71
C PRO A 79 -6.52 0.21 3.50
N ASP A 80 -7.02 1.45 3.62
CA ASP A 80 -6.41 2.56 4.34
C ASP A 80 -4.93 2.76 3.98
N GLY A 81 -4.66 2.88 2.68
CA GLY A 81 -3.30 3.05 2.15
C GLY A 81 -2.49 1.77 1.95
N VAL A 82 -2.94 0.61 2.43
CA VAL A 82 -2.22 -0.67 2.26
C VAL A 82 -2.36 -1.19 0.82
N VAL A 83 -1.40 -0.84 -0.04
CA VAL A 83 -1.44 -1.07 -1.50
C VAL A 83 -1.75 -2.53 -1.89
N LYS A 84 -1.14 -3.50 -1.22
CA LYS A 84 -1.36 -4.94 -1.50
C LYS A 84 -2.81 -5.40 -1.28
N ASN A 85 -3.61 -4.63 -0.53
CA ASN A 85 -5.00 -4.96 -0.23
C ASN A 85 -5.99 -4.31 -1.21
N ILE A 86 -5.56 -3.36 -2.05
CA ILE A 86 -6.44 -2.63 -2.97
C ILE A 86 -7.19 -3.60 -3.90
N ALA A 87 -6.47 -4.47 -4.62
CA ALA A 87 -7.10 -5.40 -5.56
C ALA A 87 -8.04 -6.41 -4.87
N PHE A 88 -7.75 -6.76 -3.62
CA PHE A 88 -8.64 -7.62 -2.81
C PHE A 88 -9.94 -6.89 -2.44
N VAL A 89 -9.86 -5.63 -2.03
CA VAL A 89 -11.02 -4.80 -1.67
C VAL A 89 -11.91 -4.56 -2.89
N GLU A 90 -11.30 -4.24 -4.04
CA GLU A 90 -12.01 -4.12 -5.31
C GLU A 90 -12.76 -5.43 -5.64
N ALA A 91 -12.08 -6.57 -5.60
CA ALA A 91 -12.71 -7.87 -5.85
C ALA A 91 -13.79 -8.24 -4.82
N LEU A 92 -13.62 -7.86 -3.54
CA LEU A 92 -14.62 -8.04 -2.49
C LEU A 92 -15.89 -7.27 -2.84
N VAL A 93 -15.79 -5.99 -3.17
CA VAL A 93 -16.95 -5.15 -3.49
C VAL A 93 -17.59 -5.54 -4.82
N ASP A 94 -16.80 -5.90 -5.84
CA ASP A 94 -17.31 -6.37 -7.13
C ASP A 94 -18.15 -7.65 -7.01
N ALA A 95 -17.84 -8.48 -6.01
CA ALA A 95 -18.60 -9.70 -5.70
C ALA A 95 -19.87 -9.45 -4.87
N ALA A 96 -20.19 -8.20 -4.52
CA ALA A 96 -21.34 -7.88 -3.69
C ALA A 96 -22.66 -8.24 -4.39
N PRO A 97 -23.62 -8.88 -3.69
CA PRO A 97 -24.93 -9.15 -4.24
C PRO A 97 -25.74 -7.85 -4.40
N PRO A 98 -26.67 -7.79 -5.37
CA PRO A 98 -27.54 -6.63 -5.52
C PRO A 98 -28.50 -6.54 -4.33
N LEU A 99 -28.30 -5.54 -3.46
CA LEU A 99 -29.14 -5.28 -2.30
C LEU A 99 -29.75 -3.87 -2.43
N PRO A 100 -31.07 -3.74 -2.65
CA PRO A 100 -31.69 -2.45 -3.04
C PRO A 100 -31.45 -1.28 -2.08
N ASN A 101 -31.27 -1.55 -0.79
CA ASN A 101 -31.04 -0.54 0.24
C ASN A 101 -29.55 -0.28 0.53
N TRP A 102 -28.64 -0.90 -0.23
CA TRP A 102 -27.21 -0.81 -0.02
C TRP A 102 -26.45 -0.43 -1.28
N LYS A 103 -25.45 0.42 -1.08
CA LYS A 103 -24.35 0.68 -2.00
C LYS A 103 -23.07 0.16 -1.37
N PHE A 104 -22.28 -0.57 -2.15
CA PHE A 104 -20.96 -1.04 -1.72
C PHE A 104 -19.90 -0.34 -2.55
N THR A 105 -18.91 0.21 -1.87
CA THR A 105 -17.87 1.01 -2.52
C THR A 105 -16.50 0.53 -2.06
N ALA A 106 -15.63 0.29 -3.03
CA ALA A 106 -14.23 -0.04 -2.78
C ALA A 106 -13.42 1.24 -2.71
N LEU A 107 -12.62 1.36 -1.64
CA LEU A 107 -11.79 2.53 -1.33
C LEU A 107 -12.63 3.80 -1.08
N LYS A 108 -12.05 4.79 -0.39
CA LYS A 108 -12.76 6.06 -0.13
C LYS A 108 -12.85 6.86 -1.45
N PRO A 109 -14.07 7.15 -1.97
CA PRO A 109 -14.20 7.97 -3.17
C PRO A 109 -13.93 9.45 -2.85
N ALA A 110 -13.54 10.22 -3.86
CA ALA A 110 -13.53 11.68 -3.76
C ALA A 110 -14.96 12.21 -3.54
N ILE A 111 -15.12 13.18 -2.66
CA ILE A 111 -16.39 13.90 -2.48
C ILE A 111 -16.58 14.86 -3.66
N GLU A 112 -17.81 14.95 -4.18
CA GLU A 112 -18.12 15.80 -5.34
C GLU A 112 -18.14 17.31 -4.99
N ASP A 113 -18.76 17.69 -3.87
CA ASP A 113 -18.95 19.09 -3.45
C ASP A 113 -17.91 19.52 -2.39
N MET A 114 -16.63 19.50 -2.78
CA MET A 114 -15.51 19.74 -1.87
C MET A 114 -15.41 21.18 -1.36
N GLU A 115 -15.98 22.16 -2.05
CA GLU A 115 -15.99 23.56 -1.56
C GLU A 115 -16.78 23.72 -0.26
N LYS A 116 -17.73 22.82 0.01
CA LYS A 116 -18.53 22.79 1.25
C LYS A 116 -18.01 21.80 2.27
N PHE A 117 -17.01 20.99 1.90
CA PHE A 117 -16.46 19.97 2.77
C PHE A 117 -15.41 20.56 3.69
N LYS A 118 -15.58 20.33 4.99
CA LYS A 118 -14.67 20.78 6.03
C LYS A 118 -14.56 19.71 7.10
N ILE A 119 -13.33 19.37 7.46
CA ILE A 119 -13.05 18.45 8.57
C ILE A 119 -12.64 19.29 9.78
N THR A 120 -13.17 18.95 10.95
CA THR A 120 -12.66 19.47 12.22
C THR A 120 -12.15 18.29 13.04
N MET A 121 -10.85 18.26 13.33
CA MET A 121 -10.21 17.14 14.03
C MET A 121 -9.02 17.67 14.84
N TYR A 122 -8.79 17.09 16.03
CA TYR A 122 -7.72 17.52 16.95
C TYR A 122 -7.77 19.01 17.35
N GLY A 123 -8.95 19.64 17.21
CA GLY A 123 -9.11 21.08 17.43
C GLY A 123 -8.71 21.97 16.24
N PHE A 124 -8.31 21.39 15.10
CA PHE A 124 -7.94 22.09 13.87
C PHE A 124 -9.02 21.94 12.80
N SER A 125 -9.00 22.86 11.84
CA SER A 125 -9.95 22.93 10.73
C SER A 125 -9.24 22.72 9.40
N PHE A 126 -9.61 21.67 8.68
CA PHE A 126 -9.10 21.37 7.34
C PHE A 126 -10.17 21.79 6.32
N ASP A 127 -9.85 22.82 5.54
CA ASP A 127 -10.73 23.46 4.56
C ASP A 127 -9.93 23.74 3.29
N ILE A 128 -10.48 23.36 2.13
CA ILE A 128 -9.83 23.52 0.83
C ILE A 128 -9.49 25.00 0.54
N ASN A 129 -10.24 25.93 1.12
CA ASN A 129 -10.12 27.36 0.86
C ASN A 129 -9.06 28.06 1.72
N THR A 130 -8.60 27.42 2.80
CA THR A 130 -7.62 28.01 3.73
C THR A 130 -6.25 27.37 3.64
N MET A 131 -6.14 26.22 2.97
CA MET A 131 -4.89 25.49 2.76
C MET A 131 -4.31 25.76 1.38
N TYR A 132 -2.98 25.63 1.31
CA TYR A 132 -2.20 25.79 0.09
C TYR A 132 -1.27 24.58 -0.07
N PHE A 133 -0.66 24.43 -1.23
CA PHE A 133 0.40 23.48 -1.46
C PHE A 133 1.51 24.08 -2.31
N TYR A 134 2.67 23.46 -2.28
CA TYR A 134 3.70 23.66 -3.30
C TYR A 134 4.45 22.34 -3.54
N PRO A 135 4.86 22.05 -4.78
CA PRO A 135 5.65 20.87 -5.09
C PRO A 135 7.12 21.08 -4.75
N ILE A 136 7.82 19.98 -4.47
CA ILE A 136 9.29 19.94 -4.41
C ILE A 136 9.83 19.43 -5.75
N GLU A 137 10.61 20.26 -6.42
CA GLU A 137 11.27 19.89 -7.68
C GLU A 137 12.62 19.22 -7.41
N HIS A 138 12.79 18.00 -7.92
CA HIS A 138 14.05 17.26 -7.82
C HIS A 138 14.76 17.22 -9.16
N ARG A 139 15.96 17.82 -9.23
CA ARG A 139 16.76 17.89 -10.47
C ARG A 139 17.02 16.52 -11.12
N TYR A 140 17.30 15.51 -10.30
CA TYR A 140 17.64 14.15 -10.76
C TYR A 140 16.48 13.16 -10.63
N ARG A 141 15.34 13.61 -10.09
CA ARG A 141 14.12 12.82 -9.92
C ARG A 141 12.90 13.63 -10.36
N PRO A 142 12.89 14.16 -11.59
CA PRO A 142 11.89 15.13 -12.02
C PRO A 142 10.47 14.55 -12.10
N ASP A 143 10.30 13.23 -11.98
CA ASP A 143 9.01 12.54 -12.04
C ASP A 143 8.41 12.29 -10.64
N ASP A 144 9.17 12.50 -9.57
CA ASP A 144 8.63 12.43 -8.20
C ASP A 144 7.59 13.54 -7.98
N VAL A 145 6.53 13.18 -7.28
CA VAL A 145 5.43 14.08 -6.90
C VAL A 145 5.47 14.23 -5.39
N ASP A 146 6.40 15.07 -4.95
CA ASP A 146 6.59 15.43 -3.55
C ASP A 146 5.84 16.73 -3.27
N ILE A 147 4.85 16.68 -2.38
CA ILE A 147 3.94 17.78 -2.10
C ILE A 147 4.10 18.24 -0.66
N ILE A 148 4.27 19.55 -0.48
CA ILE A 148 4.16 20.19 0.84
C ILE A 148 2.81 20.86 0.93
N ILE A 149 2.00 20.46 1.92
CA ILE A 149 0.74 21.12 2.27
C ILE A 149 1.03 22.19 3.32
N VAL A 150 0.50 23.38 3.10
CA VAL A 150 0.64 24.51 3.99
C VAL A 150 -0.67 24.69 4.75
N HIS A 151 -0.61 24.42 6.05
CA HIS A 151 -1.75 24.53 6.95
C HIS A 151 -1.58 25.78 7.84
N PRO A 152 -2.63 26.63 8.01
CA PRO A 152 -2.51 27.89 8.76
C PRO A 152 -2.12 27.69 10.23
N ASP A 153 -2.61 26.62 10.86
CA ASP A 153 -2.34 26.32 12.26
C ASP A 153 -1.09 25.46 12.50
N TYR A 154 -0.28 25.17 11.46
CA TYR A 154 0.89 24.29 11.63
C TYR A 154 1.94 24.86 12.60
N THR A 155 2.40 24.01 13.51
CA THR A 155 3.60 24.18 14.34
C THR A 155 4.33 22.84 14.46
N GLU A 156 5.60 22.87 14.87
CA GLU A 156 6.34 21.62 15.13
C GLU A 156 5.70 20.77 16.24
N GLU A 157 5.03 21.40 17.22
CA GLU A 157 4.35 20.70 18.32
C GLU A 157 3.13 19.91 17.83
N ASN A 158 2.37 20.46 16.88
CA ASN A 158 1.15 19.83 16.37
C ASN A 158 1.34 19.10 15.04
N LYS A 159 2.58 18.99 14.54
CA LYS A 159 2.93 18.39 13.25
C LYS A 159 2.22 17.06 12.98
N ALA A 160 2.25 16.13 13.93
CA ALA A 160 1.64 14.80 13.76
C ALA A 160 0.11 14.87 13.57
N ASN A 161 -0.58 15.73 14.34
CA ASN A 161 -2.02 15.90 14.26
C ASN A 161 -2.43 16.61 12.95
N ILE A 162 -1.67 17.62 12.52
CA ILE A 162 -1.91 18.32 11.26
C ILE A 162 -1.63 17.41 10.07
N ALA A 163 -0.51 16.66 10.08
CA ALA A 163 -0.17 15.71 9.02
C ALA A 163 -1.30 14.68 8.83
N HIS A 164 -1.73 14.04 9.93
CA HIS A 164 -2.81 13.05 9.87
C HIS A 164 -4.14 13.64 9.39
N GLY A 165 -4.49 14.86 9.83
CA GLY A 165 -5.70 15.50 9.34
C GLY A 165 -5.63 15.94 7.88
N VAL A 166 -4.45 16.29 7.38
CA VAL A 166 -4.22 16.55 5.96
C VAL A 166 -4.36 15.26 5.15
N GLU A 167 -3.80 14.14 5.60
CA GLU A 167 -3.96 12.83 4.93
C GLU A 167 -5.43 12.45 4.78
N ILE A 168 -6.20 12.50 5.88
CA ILE A 168 -7.65 12.24 5.85
C ILE A 168 -8.37 13.22 4.93
N PHE A 169 -8.00 14.50 4.96
CA PHE A 169 -8.62 15.51 4.10
C PHE A 169 -8.36 15.21 2.61
N LEU A 170 -7.13 14.83 2.25
CA LEU A 170 -6.77 14.50 0.87
C LEU A 170 -7.48 13.22 0.39
N ASP A 171 -7.61 12.19 1.22
CA ASP A 171 -8.41 11.01 0.91
C ASP A 171 -9.84 11.37 0.50
N ASN A 172 -10.47 12.31 1.21
CA ASN A 172 -11.82 12.77 0.88
C ASN A 172 -11.84 13.70 -0.34
N TYR A 173 -10.77 14.47 -0.56
CA TYR A 173 -10.68 15.44 -1.66
C TYR A 173 -10.43 14.79 -3.03
N ILE A 174 -9.36 14.00 -3.14
CA ILE A 174 -8.92 13.41 -4.40
C ILE A 174 -9.28 11.92 -4.51
N GLY A 175 -9.71 11.29 -3.41
CA GLY A 175 -9.97 9.86 -3.32
C GLY A 175 -8.72 9.11 -2.88
N GLU A 176 -8.92 8.07 -2.08
CA GLU A 176 -7.84 7.26 -1.50
C GLU A 176 -6.93 6.66 -2.60
N LEU A 177 -7.51 6.08 -3.66
CA LEU A 177 -6.72 5.49 -4.74
C LEU A 177 -5.84 6.52 -5.43
N ASN A 178 -6.39 7.70 -5.74
CA ASN A 178 -5.64 8.75 -6.42
C ASN A 178 -4.53 9.30 -5.53
N SER A 179 -4.78 9.45 -4.22
CA SER A 179 -3.76 9.83 -3.25
C SER A 179 -2.56 8.87 -3.30
N ILE A 180 -2.83 7.55 -3.25
CA ILE A 180 -1.82 6.49 -3.29
C ILE A 180 -1.02 6.48 -4.60
N ILE A 181 -1.69 6.64 -5.75
CA ILE A 181 -1.00 6.49 -7.05
C ILE A 181 -0.36 7.78 -7.56
N THR A 182 -0.82 8.97 -7.14
CA THR A 182 -0.32 10.23 -7.72
C THR A 182 0.65 11.00 -6.83
N ILE A 183 0.62 10.81 -5.51
CA ILE A 183 1.51 11.50 -4.55
C ILE A 183 2.56 10.50 -4.06
N ASP A 184 3.84 10.84 -4.20
CA ASP A 184 4.93 9.96 -3.76
C ASP A 184 5.40 10.30 -2.34
N ASN A 185 5.43 11.58 -1.97
CA ASN A 185 5.70 12.02 -0.61
C ASN A 185 4.81 13.21 -0.24
N LEU A 186 4.29 13.20 0.98
CA LEU A 186 3.46 14.27 1.53
C LEU A 186 4.09 14.79 2.82
N ASN A 187 4.25 16.10 2.92
CA ASN A 187 4.66 16.75 4.16
C ASN A 187 3.79 17.97 4.44
N VAL A 188 3.84 18.47 5.67
CA VAL A 188 3.09 19.64 6.10
C VAL A 188 4.01 20.71 6.67
N THR A 189 3.66 21.98 6.47
CA THR A 189 4.38 23.12 7.04
C THR A 189 3.46 24.32 7.26
N SER A 190 3.99 25.40 7.83
CA SER A 190 3.29 26.68 7.97
C SER A 190 3.62 27.64 6.84
N SER A 191 2.78 28.67 6.67
CA SER A 191 3.02 29.72 5.66
C SER A 191 4.34 30.47 5.88
N GLN A 192 4.82 30.57 7.12
CA GLN A 192 6.07 31.26 7.45
C GLN A 192 7.31 30.42 7.13
N GLN A 193 7.17 29.09 7.10
CA GLN A 193 8.26 28.14 6.80
C GLN A 193 8.24 27.68 5.35
N ALA A 194 7.22 28.04 4.57
CA ALA A 194 7.10 27.67 3.17
C ALA A 194 8.28 28.22 2.34
N THR A 195 8.87 27.35 1.52
CA THR A 195 10.00 27.69 0.65
C THR A 195 9.60 27.81 -0.82
N GLY A 196 8.43 27.30 -1.21
CA GLY A 196 7.86 27.37 -2.55
C GLY A 196 6.74 28.41 -2.69
N GLU A 197 6.34 28.66 -3.93
CA GLU A 197 5.18 29.50 -4.24
C GLU A 197 3.89 28.81 -3.78
N LEU A 198 3.08 29.50 -2.98
CA LEU A 198 1.85 28.94 -2.42
C LEU A 198 0.75 28.86 -3.49
N ILE A 199 0.36 27.65 -3.84
CA ILE A 199 -0.73 27.36 -4.77
C ILE A 199 -1.98 26.98 -3.95
N PRO A 200 -3.17 27.55 -4.23
CA PRO A 200 -4.40 27.14 -3.55
C PRO A 200 -4.67 25.65 -3.66
N LEU A 201 -5.09 25.00 -2.56
CA LEU A 201 -5.25 23.54 -2.52
C LEU A 201 -6.31 23.01 -3.51
N ASN A 202 -7.31 23.82 -3.86
CA ASN A 202 -8.31 23.46 -4.88
C ASN A 202 -7.71 23.23 -6.28
N LYS A 203 -6.45 23.60 -6.54
CA LYS A 203 -5.73 23.30 -7.79
C LYS A 203 -4.92 22.00 -7.75
N LEU A 204 -4.80 21.37 -6.58
CA LEU A 204 -3.95 20.17 -6.43
C LEU A 204 -4.42 19.03 -7.34
N LYS A 205 -5.73 18.79 -7.47
CA LYS A 205 -6.26 17.72 -8.33
C LYS A 205 -5.83 17.88 -9.79
N ASP A 206 -5.95 19.09 -10.34
CA ASP A 206 -5.53 19.40 -11.71
C ASP A 206 -4.02 19.26 -11.89
N TYR A 207 -3.25 19.70 -10.89
CA TYR A 207 -1.80 19.52 -10.86
C TYR A 207 -1.41 18.04 -10.90
N LEU A 208 -2.03 17.19 -10.08
CA LEU A 208 -1.75 15.75 -10.04
C LEU A 208 -2.13 15.05 -11.35
N ILE A 209 -3.26 15.41 -11.97
CA ILE A 209 -3.67 14.89 -13.28
C ILE A 209 -2.63 15.26 -14.35
N TRP A 210 -2.14 16.49 -14.34
CA TRP A 210 -1.10 16.93 -15.27
C TRP A 210 0.20 16.13 -15.07
N ARG A 211 0.65 15.96 -13.83
CA ARG A 211 1.87 15.18 -13.49
C ARG A 211 1.76 13.72 -13.92
N GLU A 212 0.61 13.09 -13.67
CA GLU A 212 0.36 11.70 -14.06
C GLU A 212 0.38 11.54 -15.59
N LYS A 213 -0.21 12.51 -16.31
CA LYS A 213 -0.19 12.50 -17.78
C LYS A 213 1.24 12.57 -18.33
N GLU A 214 2.07 13.48 -17.83
CA GLU A 214 3.48 13.58 -18.24
C GLU A 214 4.24 12.27 -17.99
N PHE A 215 3.98 11.64 -16.84
CA PHE A 215 4.60 10.39 -16.46
C PHE A 215 4.20 9.23 -17.40
N ILE A 216 2.90 9.07 -17.65
CA ILE A 216 2.36 8.05 -18.56
C ILE A 216 2.95 8.22 -19.97
N GLU A 217 2.94 9.44 -20.51
CA GLU A 217 3.48 9.73 -21.85
C GLU A 217 4.97 9.37 -21.99
N LYS A 218 5.74 9.49 -20.91
CA LYS A 218 7.18 9.22 -20.91
C LYS A 218 7.53 7.73 -20.75
N TYR A 219 6.73 6.97 -19.99
CA TYR A 219 7.16 5.66 -19.49
C TYR A 219 6.30 4.46 -19.91
N THR A 220 5.10 4.65 -20.47
CA THR A 220 4.16 3.54 -20.77
C THR A 220 4.76 2.45 -21.65
N ASP A 221 5.62 2.79 -22.59
CA ASP A 221 6.20 1.86 -23.56
C ASP A 221 7.64 1.41 -23.23
N ILE A 222 8.18 1.84 -22.09
CA ILE A 222 9.52 1.44 -21.66
C ILE A 222 9.50 -0.01 -21.15
N ARG A 223 10.39 -0.84 -21.70
CA ARG A 223 10.55 -2.25 -21.33
C ARG A 223 12.04 -2.55 -21.16
N HIS A 224 12.33 -3.61 -20.42
CA HIS A 224 13.69 -4.12 -20.20
C HIS A 224 13.77 -5.58 -20.65
N GLU A 225 14.85 -5.94 -21.34
CA GLU A 225 15.12 -7.31 -21.78
C GLU A 225 15.99 -8.03 -20.73
N ILE A 226 15.42 -9.02 -20.03
CA ILE A 226 16.06 -9.68 -18.88
C ILE A 226 17.08 -10.77 -19.25
N GLU A 227 17.17 -11.19 -20.52
CA GLU A 227 17.93 -12.38 -20.92
C GLU A 227 19.44 -12.27 -20.64
N ASN A 228 19.99 -11.06 -20.62
CA ASN A 228 21.44 -10.80 -20.49
C ASN A 228 21.79 -10.03 -19.21
N ASP A 229 20.89 -10.03 -18.23
CA ASP A 229 21.13 -9.33 -16.97
C ASP A 229 22.27 -9.97 -16.15
N SER A 230 23.08 -9.11 -15.55
CA SER A 230 24.21 -9.51 -14.72
C SER A 230 23.88 -9.36 -13.24
N TYR A 231 24.11 -10.42 -12.48
CA TYR A 231 23.92 -10.46 -11.04
C TYR A 231 25.25 -10.40 -10.29
N ALA A 232 25.29 -9.69 -9.17
CA ALA A 232 26.41 -9.67 -8.25
C ALA A 232 26.01 -10.26 -6.91
N ALA A 233 26.90 -11.05 -6.32
CA ALA A 233 26.78 -11.53 -4.96
C ALA A 233 27.52 -10.58 -4.00
N PHE A 234 26.86 -10.19 -2.93
CA PHE A 234 27.40 -9.40 -1.83
C PHE A 234 27.35 -10.24 -0.56
N GLU A 235 28.45 -10.26 0.17
CA GLU A 235 28.56 -10.96 1.45
C GLU A 235 29.03 -9.98 2.51
N GLY A 236 28.50 -10.11 3.72
CA GLY A 236 28.86 -9.24 4.83
C GLY A 236 28.51 -9.84 6.18
N VAL A 237 28.72 -9.03 7.21
CA VAL A 237 28.36 -9.32 8.60
C VAL A 237 27.58 -8.13 9.13
N MET A 238 26.41 -8.39 9.71
CA MET A 238 25.54 -7.37 10.30
C MET A 238 26.07 -6.91 11.67
N GLU A 239 25.48 -5.85 12.23
CA GLU A 239 25.85 -5.32 13.56
C GLU A 239 25.67 -6.34 14.70
N ASN A 240 24.80 -7.34 14.51
CA ASN A 240 24.57 -8.43 15.45
C ASN A 240 25.47 -9.65 15.21
N ASP A 241 26.56 -9.49 14.45
CA ASP A 241 27.55 -10.51 14.07
C ASP A 241 27.01 -11.68 13.22
N LEU A 242 25.77 -11.58 12.71
CA LEU A 242 25.20 -12.59 11.82
C LEU A 242 25.62 -12.33 10.35
N PRO A 243 25.82 -13.39 9.55
CA PRO A 243 26.10 -13.26 8.13
C PRO A 243 24.90 -12.71 7.36
N ILE A 244 25.22 -12.02 6.27
CA ILE A 244 24.25 -11.55 5.27
C ILE A 244 24.78 -11.92 3.87
N LEU A 245 23.88 -12.44 3.04
CA LEU A 245 24.13 -12.72 1.63
C LEU A 245 23.08 -12.02 0.78
N ALA A 246 23.50 -11.21 -0.19
CA ALA A 246 22.60 -10.62 -1.17
C ALA A 246 23.01 -10.99 -2.60
N ILE A 247 22.03 -11.24 -3.46
CA ILE A 247 22.23 -11.45 -4.90
C ILE A 247 21.39 -10.40 -5.61
N ILE A 248 22.03 -9.46 -6.29
CA ILE A 248 21.38 -8.28 -6.85
C ILE A 248 21.65 -8.17 -8.34
N ASN A 249 20.61 -7.84 -9.11
CA ASN A 249 20.69 -7.58 -10.53
C ASN A 249 21.32 -6.20 -10.76
N THR A 250 22.62 -6.19 -10.98
CA THR A 250 23.39 -4.94 -11.20
C THR A 250 23.05 -4.28 -12.53
N THR A 251 22.65 -5.03 -13.56
CA THR A 251 22.19 -4.45 -14.82
C THR A 251 20.95 -3.59 -14.61
N LEU A 252 20.00 -4.04 -13.79
CA LEU A 252 18.82 -3.26 -13.43
C LEU A 252 19.14 -2.06 -12.54
N LEU A 253 20.08 -2.19 -11.60
CA LEU A 253 20.50 -1.02 -10.79
C LEU A 253 21.10 0.11 -11.64
N ASP A 254 21.75 -0.23 -12.75
CA ASP A 254 22.31 0.76 -13.69
C ASP A 254 21.31 1.18 -14.79
N TRP A 255 20.14 0.55 -14.87
CA TRP A 255 19.16 0.81 -15.93
C TRP A 255 18.46 2.16 -15.75
N ASP A 256 18.44 3.02 -16.77
CA ASP A 256 17.81 4.35 -16.68
C ASP A 256 16.27 4.33 -16.66
N GLY A 257 15.66 3.19 -17.03
CA GLY A 257 14.20 3.06 -17.16
C GLY A 257 13.44 2.81 -15.86
N LYS A 258 14.08 2.87 -14.68
CA LYS A 258 13.50 2.50 -13.37
C LYS A 258 12.12 3.07 -13.10
N ALA A 259 11.92 4.35 -13.45
CA ALA A 259 10.65 5.05 -13.27
C ALA A 259 9.46 4.40 -13.99
N SER A 260 9.69 3.63 -15.07
CA SER A 260 8.61 2.87 -15.71
C SER A 260 8.07 1.70 -14.88
N HIS A 261 8.80 1.28 -13.84
CA HIS A 261 8.47 0.18 -12.95
C HIS A 261 8.45 0.67 -11.49
N PRO A 262 7.54 1.59 -11.14
CA PRO A 262 7.62 2.33 -9.88
C PRO A 262 7.10 1.54 -8.68
N TRP A 263 6.41 0.42 -8.88
CA TRP A 263 5.85 -0.37 -7.79
C TRP A 263 6.84 -1.44 -7.36
N ILE A 264 7.28 -1.36 -6.11
CA ILE A 264 8.18 -2.33 -5.51
C ILE A 264 7.38 -3.32 -4.69
N VAL A 265 7.58 -4.59 -4.99
CA VAL A 265 7.15 -5.71 -4.17
C VAL A 265 8.35 -6.16 -3.34
N THR A 266 8.20 -6.18 -2.02
CA THR A 266 9.14 -6.84 -1.11
C THR A 266 8.46 -8.06 -0.50
N LEU A 267 8.88 -9.26 -0.90
CA LEU A 267 8.47 -10.51 -0.26
C LEU A 267 9.41 -10.81 0.89
N ARG A 268 8.85 -11.31 1.99
CA ARG A 268 9.56 -11.63 3.23
C ARG A 268 9.23 -13.07 3.60
N ILE A 269 10.22 -13.94 3.56
CA ILE A 269 10.10 -15.36 3.85
C ILE A 269 10.84 -15.66 5.14
N ASN A 270 10.09 -15.89 6.22
CA ASN A 270 10.64 -16.22 7.52
C ASN A 270 10.94 -17.72 7.59
N TYR A 271 12.08 -18.09 8.18
CA TYR A 271 12.48 -19.48 8.40
C TYR A 271 13.20 -19.65 9.74
N ASP A 272 13.47 -20.90 10.14
CA ASP A 272 14.30 -21.18 11.33
C ASP A 272 15.75 -21.39 10.92
N GLY A 273 16.59 -20.37 11.14
CA GLY A 273 18.03 -20.42 10.91
C GLY A 273 18.85 -20.53 12.21
N THR A 274 18.22 -20.88 13.33
CA THR A 274 18.88 -20.87 14.65
C THR A 274 20.10 -21.79 14.73
N ALA A 275 20.06 -22.92 14.03
CA ALA A 275 21.17 -23.89 13.97
C ALA A 275 22.28 -23.50 12.97
N THR A 276 22.07 -22.45 12.19
CA THR A 276 22.84 -22.08 11.01
C THR A 276 23.19 -20.59 11.00
N ASN A 277 23.32 -19.99 12.20
CA ASN A 277 23.66 -18.58 12.41
C ASN A 277 22.77 -17.63 11.57
N GLY A 278 21.46 -17.87 11.55
CA GLY A 278 20.50 -17.06 10.81
C GLY A 278 20.39 -17.38 9.33
N MET A 279 21.21 -18.27 8.77
CA MET A 279 21.08 -18.75 7.38
C MET A 279 20.10 -19.92 7.28
N PRO A 280 19.46 -20.19 6.13
CA PRO A 280 18.58 -21.35 6.00
C PRO A 280 19.40 -22.65 5.86
N ASP A 281 18.81 -23.79 6.24
CA ASP A 281 19.35 -25.08 5.83
C ASP A 281 19.12 -25.33 4.32
N GLN A 282 19.78 -26.34 3.75
CA GLN A 282 19.70 -26.61 2.31
C GLN A 282 18.26 -26.88 1.84
N LYS A 283 17.48 -27.62 2.63
CA LYS A 283 16.11 -27.98 2.25
C LYS A 283 15.21 -26.75 2.19
N THR A 284 15.35 -25.84 3.16
CA THR A 284 14.61 -24.59 3.24
C THR A 284 15.06 -23.63 2.14
N TYR A 285 16.37 -23.56 1.88
CA TYR A 285 16.93 -22.80 0.77
C TYR A 285 16.33 -23.23 -0.57
N ASP A 286 16.35 -24.54 -0.87
CA ASP A 286 15.81 -25.10 -2.11
C ASP A 286 14.29 -24.85 -2.24
N LEU A 287 13.56 -24.88 -1.12
CA LEU A 287 12.13 -24.60 -1.10
C LEU A 287 11.82 -23.12 -1.39
N MET A 288 12.62 -22.19 -0.86
CA MET A 288 12.50 -20.76 -1.16
C MET A 288 12.86 -20.46 -2.61
N ASP A 289 13.93 -21.06 -3.13
CA ASP A 289 14.32 -20.93 -4.55
C ASP A 289 13.21 -21.43 -5.47
N LYS A 290 12.60 -22.58 -5.15
CA LYS A 290 11.45 -23.10 -5.90
C LYS A 290 10.26 -22.13 -5.87
N PHE A 291 9.96 -21.55 -4.70
CA PHE A 291 8.88 -20.56 -4.60
C PHE A 291 9.16 -19.32 -5.46
N GLU A 292 10.39 -18.82 -5.44
CA GLU A 292 10.82 -17.68 -6.28
C GLU A 292 10.68 -18.00 -7.77
N ASP A 293 11.13 -19.17 -8.22
CA ASP A 293 11.00 -19.62 -9.61
C ASP A 293 9.53 -19.72 -10.04
N GLU A 294 8.67 -20.32 -9.21
CA GLU A 294 7.24 -20.42 -9.48
C GLU A 294 6.54 -19.05 -9.47
N LEU A 295 6.97 -18.12 -8.61
CA LEU A 295 6.47 -16.74 -8.61
C LEU A 295 6.79 -16.06 -9.93
N MET A 296 8.05 -16.09 -10.35
CA MET A 296 8.49 -15.48 -11.60
C MET A 296 7.75 -16.09 -12.81
N ALA A 297 7.51 -17.40 -12.80
CA ALA A 297 6.75 -18.06 -13.85
C ALA A 297 5.24 -17.76 -13.84
N SER A 298 4.68 -17.36 -12.69
CA SER A 298 3.24 -17.11 -12.52
C SER A 298 2.84 -15.66 -12.71
N LEU A 299 3.79 -14.71 -12.64
CA LEU A 299 3.51 -13.29 -12.84
C LEU A 299 3.07 -13.03 -14.29
N PRO A 300 2.00 -12.26 -14.52
CA PRO A 300 1.52 -11.99 -15.88
C PRO A 300 2.58 -11.30 -16.74
N HIS A 301 2.73 -11.72 -18.00
CA HIS A 301 3.74 -11.12 -18.87
C HIS A 301 3.49 -9.64 -19.19
N ASP A 302 2.25 -9.15 -19.05
CA ASP A 302 1.86 -7.80 -19.42
C ASP A 302 2.09 -6.74 -18.31
N ILE A 303 2.47 -7.15 -17.10
CA ILE A 303 2.73 -6.24 -15.98
C ILE A 303 4.19 -5.80 -15.86
N GLY A 304 5.05 -6.26 -16.77
CA GLY A 304 6.48 -5.96 -16.80
C GLY A 304 7.13 -6.10 -15.42
N TYR A 305 7.31 -7.31 -14.93
CA TYR A 305 7.97 -7.53 -13.64
C TYR A 305 9.48 -7.70 -13.85
N LEU A 306 10.27 -7.16 -12.92
CA LEU A 306 11.72 -7.21 -12.94
C LEU A 306 12.23 -7.70 -11.58
N ASN A 307 13.09 -8.72 -11.58
CA ASN A 307 13.71 -9.22 -10.35
C ASN A 307 14.95 -8.39 -10.03
N ILE A 308 14.82 -7.51 -9.04
CA ILE A 308 15.89 -6.65 -8.56
C ILE A 308 16.93 -7.46 -7.79
N GLY A 309 16.47 -8.45 -7.01
CA GLY A 309 17.35 -9.37 -6.31
C GLY A 309 16.75 -9.88 -5.01
N ARG A 310 17.62 -10.43 -4.18
CA ARG A 310 17.25 -10.96 -2.85
C ARG A 310 18.36 -10.76 -1.83
N GLU A 311 17.97 -10.73 -0.58
CA GLU A 311 18.83 -10.67 0.59
C GLU A 311 18.44 -11.80 1.55
N THR A 312 19.40 -12.48 2.17
CA THR A 312 19.16 -13.56 3.14
C THR A 312 20.06 -13.34 4.34
N ALA A 313 19.43 -13.09 5.49
CA ALA A 313 20.10 -12.79 6.74
C ALA A 313 19.12 -12.94 7.92
N ASP A 314 19.64 -13.20 9.12
CA ASP A 314 18.87 -13.20 10.38
C ASP A 314 17.48 -13.87 10.30
N ASN A 315 17.45 -15.13 9.84
CA ASN A 315 16.23 -15.94 9.77
C ASN A 315 15.17 -15.43 8.77
N LEU A 316 15.58 -14.56 7.84
CA LEU A 316 14.71 -13.92 6.86
C LEU A 316 15.37 -13.94 5.47
N ARG A 317 14.57 -14.28 4.46
CA ARG A 317 14.88 -13.94 3.07
C ARG A 317 13.93 -12.84 2.60
N GLU A 318 14.50 -11.77 2.06
CA GLU A 318 13.75 -10.74 1.36
C GLU A 318 13.99 -10.85 -0.15
N VAL A 319 12.92 -10.79 -0.94
CA VAL A 319 12.98 -10.81 -2.41
C VAL A 319 12.34 -9.54 -2.93
N TYR A 320 13.01 -8.89 -3.89
CA TYR A 320 12.67 -7.57 -4.38
C TYR A 320 12.29 -7.64 -5.86
N LEU A 321 11.06 -7.23 -6.18
CA LEU A 321 10.58 -7.12 -7.55
C LEU A 321 10.14 -5.68 -7.83
N ALA A 322 10.33 -5.22 -9.06
CA ALA A 322 9.75 -3.97 -9.56
C ALA A 322 8.72 -4.28 -10.66
N CYS A 323 7.57 -3.63 -10.60
CA CYS A 323 6.44 -3.86 -11.52
C CYS A 323 5.90 -2.54 -12.07
N THR A 324 5.25 -2.58 -13.23
CA THR A 324 4.55 -1.41 -13.79
C THR A 324 3.22 -1.15 -13.09
N GLU A 325 2.65 -2.17 -12.44
CA GLU A 325 1.37 -2.12 -11.73
C GLU A 325 1.35 -3.05 -10.50
N PHE A 326 0.40 -2.84 -9.58
CA PHE A 326 0.33 -3.59 -8.31
C PHE A 326 -0.87 -4.53 -8.18
N ARG A 327 -1.92 -4.40 -9.00
CA ARG A 327 -3.17 -5.16 -8.82
C ARG A 327 -3.01 -6.62 -9.19
N LYS A 328 -2.55 -6.91 -10.41
CA LYS A 328 -2.34 -8.30 -10.82
C LYS A 328 -1.15 -8.90 -10.07
N SER A 329 -0.11 -8.11 -9.82
CA SER A 329 1.01 -8.50 -8.96
C SER A 329 0.53 -9.03 -7.60
N SER A 330 -0.26 -8.24 -6.85
CA SER A 330 -0.79 -8.66 -5.54
C SER A 330 -1.68 -9.90 -5.63
N GLN A 331 -2.58 -9.96 -6.63
CA GLN A 331 -3.45 -11.12 -6.84
C GLN A 331 -2.66 -12.42 -7.10
N THR A 332 -1.63 -12.37 -7.94
CA THR A 332 -0.77 -13.54 -8.23
C THR A 332 0.01 -13.96 -6.99
N ILE A 333 0.62 -13.01 -6.28
CA ILE A 333 1.39 -13.29 -5.06
C ILE A 333 0.49 -13.90 -3.98
N ASP A 334 -0.72 -13.36 -3.76
CA ASP A 334 -1.68 -13.89 -2.79
C ASP A 334 -2.06 -15.35 -3.09
N GLN A 335 -2.29 -15.68 -4.37
CA GLN A 335 -2.61 -17.03 -4.80
C GLN A 335 -1.45 -17.98 -4.50
N LEU A 336 -0.22 -17.58 -4.84
CA LEU A 336 0.96 -18.43 -4.64
C LEU A 336 1.27 -18.61 -3.15
N ILE A 337 1.22 -17.55 -2.34
CA ILE A 337 1.38 -17.65 -0.88
C ILE A 337 0.36 -18.62 -0.28
N THR A 338 -0.88 -18.61 -0.76
CA THR A 338 -1.91 -19.56 -0.30
C THR A 338 -1.55 -21.02 -0.62
N GLN A 339 -0.88 -21.29 -1.74
CA GLN A 339 -0.40 -22.64 -2.09
C GLN A 339 0.75 -23.09 -1.17
N TYR A 340 1.57 -22.16 -0.70
CA TYR A 340 2.74 -22.41 0.15
C TYR A 340 2.49 -22.24 1.66
N GLN A 341 1.29 -21.85 2.09
CA GLN A 341 0.99 -21.48 3.48
C GLN A 341 1.35 -22.52 4.55
N ASN A 342 1.42 -23.81 4.19
CA ASN A 342 1.80 -24.90 5.11
C ASN A 342 3.30 -25.24 5.08
N GLN A 343 4.07 -24.57 4.23
CA GLN A 343 5.48 -24.89 3.93
C GLN A 343 6.40 -23.70 4.21
N LEU A 344 5.94 -22.47 3.93
CA LEU A 344 6.69 -21.24 4.11
C LEU A 344 5.83 -20.18 4.82
N GLN A 345 6.46 -19.40 5.69
CA GLN A 345 5.84 -18.23 6.30
C GLN A 345 6.20 -16.99 5.47
N ILE A 346 5.29 -16.61 4.57
CA ILE A 346 5.52 -15.54 3.60
C ILE A 346 4.57 -14.38 3.89
N ASP A 347 5.13 -13.18 4.00
CA ASP A 347 4.43 -11.91 3.90
C ASP A 347 5.02 -11.08 2.77
N TYR A 348 4.29 -10.04 2.35
CA TYR A 348 4.82 -9.08 1.39
C TYR A 348 4.24 -7.70 1.63
N THR A 349 4.95 -6.70 1.11
CA THR A 349 4.51 -5.31 1.02
C THR A 349 4.62 -4.86 -0.43
N ILE A 350 3.78 -3.87 -0.78
CA ILE A 350 3.90 -3.14 -2.03
C ILE A 350 3.97 -1.66 -1.68
N TYR A 351 4.95 -0.96 -2.24
CA TYR A 351 5.09 0.48 -2.10
C TYR A 351 5.60 1.09 -3.40
N LYS A 352 5.53 2.42 -3.49
CA LYS A 352 5.95 3.16 -4.67
C LYS A 352 7.34 3.75 -4.45
N ASP A 353 8.24 3.50 -5.38
CA ASP A 353 9.59 4.05 -5.42
C ASP A 353 10.03 4.17 -6.88
N LYS A 354 9.68 5.28 -7.54
CA LYS A 354 9.94 5.50 -8.97
C LYS A 354 11.41 5.35 -9.35
N TYR A 355 12.33 5.71 -8.45
CA TYR A 355 13.76 5.72 -8.75
C TYR A 355 14.52 4.62 -8.03
N TRP A 356 13.82 3.67 -7.41
CA TRP A 356 14.43 2.51 -6.75
C TRP A 356 15.45 2.90 -5.68
N LYS A 357 15.18 3.99 -4.96
CA LYS A 357 16.01 4.54 -3.87
C LYS A 357 16.28 3.51 -2.78
N SER A 358 15.31 2.63 -2.51
CA SER A 358 15.45 1.51 -1.56
C SER A 358 16.66 0.62 -1.84
N PHE A 359 17.13 0.59 -3.08
CA PHE A 359 18.22 -0.27 -3.54
C PHE A 359 19.55 0.47 -3.77
N GLU A 360 19.62 1.79 -3.52
CA GLU A 360 20.87 2.55 -3.65
C GLU A 360 22.00 2.02 -2.77
N ARG A 361 21.66 1.35 -1.66
CA ARG A 361 22.63 0.67 -0.77
C ARG A 361 23.42 -0.45 -1.46
N PHE A 362 22.94 -0.94 -2.60
CA PHE A 362 23.60 -1.96 -3.42
C PHE A 362 24.37 -1.38 -4.60
N ASN A 363 24.26 -0.07 -4.84
CA ASN A 363 25.09 0.58 -5.86
C ASN A 363 26.54 0.46 -5.46
N ARG A 364 27.39 0.06 -6.42
CA ARG A 364 28.83 0.04 -6.20
C ARG A 364 29.28 1.48 -5.98
N THR A 365 29.76 1.80 -4.77
CA THR A 365 30.52 3.03 -4.56
C THR A 365 31.74 2.94 -5.48
N VAL A 366 31.81 3.83 -6.47
CA VAL A 366 33.06 4.04 -7.19
C VAL A 366 34.00 4.71 -6.19
N GLU A 367 34.98 3.96 -5.68
CA GLU A 367 36.12 4.54 -4.96
C GLU A 367 36.97 5.43 -5.87
#